data_AF-W1XWH9-F1
#
_entry.id   AF-W1XWH9-F1
#
_cell.length_a   1.000
_cell.length_b   1.000
_cell.length_c   1.000
_cell.angle_alpha   90.00
_cell.angle_beta   90.00
_cell.angle_gamma   90.00
#
_symmetry.space_group_name_H-M   'P 1'
#
loop_
_entity.id
_entity.type
_entity.pdbx_description
1 polymer ?
#
loop_
_entity_poly.entity_id
_entity_poly.type
_entity_poly.pdbx_seq_one_letter_code
_entity_poly.pdbx_strand_id
1 'polypeptide(L)'
;GIIYGISDFGLSRDLGITRGEAKNYIDLYFSRYPKVKEYMDRMVQEAHETGKVRTMFGRQRELPDINSRNFNRRSFAERTAMNTPIQGTAADIIKLAMNQVEQKLEIP
;
A
#
# COMPACT_ATOMS: atom_id res chain seq x y z
N GLY A 1 7.61 6.39 2.00
CA GLY A 1 7.04 7.49 2.80
C GLY A 1 5.53 7.48 2.71
N ILE A 2 4.93 8.41 1.98
CA ILE A 2 3.50 8.76 2.13
C ILE A 2 2.54 7.72 1.52
N ILE A 3 2.84 7.24 0.31
CA ILE A 3 2.03 6.22 -0.40
C ILE A 3 1.96 4.88 0.38
N TYR A 4 2.89 4.65 1.31
CA TYR A 4 2.93 3.43 2.12
C TYR A 4 2.38 3.61 3.54
N GLY A 5 1.65 4.71 3.78
CA GLY A 5 1.02 5.00 5.07
C GLY A 5 2.00 5.40 6.17
N ILE A 6 3.10 6.11 5.83
CA ILE A 6 3.97 6.71 6.85
C ILE A 6 3.18 7.73 7.67
N SER A 7 3.39 7.73 8.98
CA SER A 7 2.84 8.77 9.85
C SER A 7 3.61 10.08 9.72
N ASP A 8 2.98 11.17 10.13
CA ASP A 8 3.64 12.47 10.37
C ASP A 8 4.90 12.31 11.24
N PHE A 9 4.83 11.47 12.27
CA PHE A 9 5.97 11.14 13.12
C PHE A 9 7.10 10.42 12.38
N GLY A 10 6.78 9.41 11.56
CA GLY A 10 7.77 8.71 10.75
C GLY A 10 8.44 9.65 9.75
N LEU A 11 7.63 10.44 9.04
CA LEU A 11 8.12 11.39 8.05
C LEU A 11 8.97 12.51 8.68
N SER A 12 8.58 13.01 9.85
CA SER A 12 9.34 14.03 10.57
C SER A 12 10.77 13.58 10.90
N ARG A 13 10.93 12.30 11.25
CA ARG A 13 12.24 11.70 11.55
C ARG A 13 13.08 11.49 10.31
N ASP A 14 12.48 10.96 9.24
CA ASP A 14 13.16 10.68 7.99
C ASP A 14 13.70 11.97 7.33
N LEU A 15 12.96 13.08 7.48
CA LEU A 15 13.31 14.37 6.86
C LEU A 15 14.01 15.35 7.82
N GLY A 16 14.08 15.05 9.12
CA GLY A 16 14.63 15.96 10.12
C GLY A 16 13.83 17.27 10.29
N ILE A 17 12.51 17.20 10.09
CA ILE A 17 11.60 18.36 10.17
C ILE A 17 10.66 18.21 11.37
N THR A 18 9.94 19.28 11.73
CA THR A 18 8.93 19.21 12.78
C THR A 18 7.74 18.33 12.36
N ARG A 19 7.00 17.80 13.33
CA ARG A 19 5.75 17.06 13.06
C ARG A 19 4.70 17.90 12.33
N GLY A 20 4.64 19.21 12.62
CA GLY A 20 3.73 20.13 11.94
C GLY A 20 4.06 20.27 10.46
N GLU A 21 5.35 20.43 10.13
CA GLU A 21 5.81 20.47 8.73
C GLU A 21 5.56 19.15 8.01
N ALA A 22 5.83 18.02 8.67
CA ALA A 22 5.56 16.70 8.12
C ALA A 22 4.06 16.49 7.83
N LYS A 23 3.19 16.91 8.75
CA LYS A 23 1.73 16.89 8.56
C LYS A 23 1.31 17.77 7.37
N ASN A 24 1.78 19.01 7.32
CA ASN A 24 1.47 19.94 6.22
C ASN A 24 1.94 19.37 4.88
N TYR A 25 3.10 18.71 4.85
CA TYR A 25 3.62 18.07 3.65
C TYR A 25 2.73 16.90 3.19
N ILE A 26 2.27 16.05 4.11
CA ILE A 26 1.34 14.95 3.81
C ILE A 26 0.00 15.51 3.29
N ASP A 27 -0.54 16.52 3.97
CA ASP A 27 -1.82 17.14 3.60
C ASP A 27 -1.72 17.81 2.21
N LEU A 28 -0.61 18.50 1.92
CA LEU A 28 -0.33 19.07 0.60
C LEU A 28 -0.15 18.01 -0.49
N TYR A 29 0.48 16.88 -0.17
CA TYR A 29 0.62 15.78 -1.12
C TYR A 29 -0.76 15.24 -1.54
N PHE A 30 -1.65 14.99 -0.58
CA PHE A 30 -2.99 14.47 -0.89
C PHE A 30 -3.91 15.51 -1.52
N SER A 31 -3.73 16.80 -1.25
CA SER A 31 -4.49 17.85 -1.96
C SER A 31 -4.10 17.94 -3.44
N ARG A 32 -2.81 17.69 -3.77
CA ARG A 32 -2.33 17.63 -5.16
C ARG A 32 -2.73 16.32 -5.86
N TYR A 33 -2.80 15.22 -5.13
CA TYR A 33 -3.09 13.89 -5.66
C TYR A 33 -4.31 13.24 -4.97
N PRO A 34 -5.52 13.81 -5.11
CA PRO A 34 -6.70 13.35 -4.39
C PRO A 34 -7.08 11.90 -4.73
N LYS A 35 -6.87 11.48 -6.00
CA LYS A 35 -7.13 10.10 -6.44
C LYS A 35 -6.26 9.05 -5.75
N VAL A 36 -5.05 9.43 -5.29
CA VAL A 36 -4.21 8.52 -4.49
C VAL A 36 -4.87 8.28 -3.14
N LYS A 37 -5.36 9.34 -2.48
CA LYS A 37 -6.06 9.20 -1.20
C LYS A 37 -7.35 8.40 -1.34
N GLU A 38 -8.18 8.72 -2.34
CA GLU A 38 -9.42 7.97 -2.63
C GLU A 38 -9.13 6.48 -2.83
N TYR A 39 -8.07 6.15 -3.59
CA TYR A 39 -7.65 4.78 -3.80
C TYR A 39 -7.26 4.10 -2.49
N MET A 40 -6.42 4.73 -1.67
CA MET A 40 -5.95 4.17 -0.40
C MET A 40 -7.11 3.95 0.59
N ASP A 41 -8.01 4.94 0.73
CA ASP A 41 -9.18 4.85 1.60
C ASP A 41 -10.10 3.70 1.16
N ARG A 42 -10.32 3.54 -0.15
CA ARG A 42 -11.10 2.43 -0.71
C ARG A 42 -10.48 1.07 -0.43
N MET A 43 -9.15 0.93 -0.52
CA MET A 43 -8.48 -0.35 -0.22
C MET A 43 -8.63 -0.75 1.25
N VAL A 44 -8.59 0.23 2.17
CA VAL A 44 -8.84 -0.03 3.59
C VAL A 44 -10.31 -0.41 3.82
N GLN A 45 -11.25 0.30 3.20
CA GLN A 45 -12.67 0.00 3.29
C GLN A 45 -12.98 -1.42 2.79
N GLU A 46 -12.52 -1.79 1.60
CA GLU A 46 -12.70 -3.13 1.03
C GLU A 46 -12.11 -4.21 1.94
N ALA A 47 -10.96 -3.94 2.55
CA ALA A 47 -10.35 -4.86 3.50
C ALA A 47 -11.20 -5.07 4.76
N HIS A 48 -11.82 -4.01 5.30
CA HIS A 48 -12.75 -4.13 6.43
C HIS A 48 -13.99 -4.95 6.08
N GLU A 49 -14.53 -4.75 4.88
CA GLU A 49 -15.74 -5.43 4.40
C GLU A 49 -15.48 -6.91 4.09
N THR A 50 -14.32 -7.22 3.50
CA THR A 50 -14.05 -8.56 2.94
C THR A 50 -13.07 -9.40 3.75
N GLY A 51 -12.31 -8.78 4.66
CA GLY A 51 -11.25 -9.45 5.41
C GLY A 51 -9.94 -9.66 4.63
N LYS A 52 -9.84 -9.14 3.39
CA LYS A 52 -8.76 -9.47 2.46
C LYS A 52 -8.52 -8.37 1.42
N VAL A 53 -7.42 -8.49 0.70
CA VAL A 53 -7.07 -7.62 -0.44
C VAL A 53 -6.52 -8.43 -1.60
N ARG A 54 -6.51 -7.85 -2.80
CA ARG A 54 -6.00 -8.50 -4.02
C ARG A 54 -5.05 -7.61 -4.80
N THR A 55 -4.10 -8.22 -5.51
CA THR A 55 -3.31 -7.55 -6.54
C THR A 55 -4.14 -7.37 -7.81
N MET A 56 -3.65 -6.55 -8.76
CA MET A 56 -4.28 -6.35 -10.06
C MET A 56 -4.45 -7.67 -10.84
N PHE A 57 -3.55 -8.64 -10.64
CA PHE A 57 -3.60 -9.96 -11.28
C PHE A 57 -4.36 -11.01 -10.44
N GLY A 58 -5.10 -10.58 -9.41
CA GLY A 58 -6.02 -11.42 -8.65
C GLY A 58 -5.42 -12.19 -7.48
N ARG A 59 -4.10 -12.07 -7.22
CA ARG A 59 -3.46 -12.73 -6.07
C ARG A 59 -3.98 -12.14 -4.77
N GLN A 60 -4.52 -13.00 -3.90
CA GLN A 60 -5.21 -12.60 -2.68
C GLN A 60 -4.28 -12.66 -1.46
N ARG A 61 -4.53 -11.77 -0.49
CA ARG A 61 -3.95 -11.83 0.86
C ARG A 61 -5.04 -11.63 1.90
N GLU A 62 -5.12 -12.55 2.85
CA GLU A 62 -5.99 -12.45 4.02
C GLU A 62 -5.43 -11.47 5.05
N LEU A 63 -6.32 -10.75 5.73
CA LEU A 63 -6.03 -9.77 6.76
C LEU A 63 -6.87 -10.07 8.02
N PRO A 64 -6.52 -11.12 8.79
CA PRO A 64 -7.32 -11.58 9.93
C PRO A 64 -7.51 -10.51 11.02
N ASP A 65 -6.59 -9.53 11.05
CA ASP A 65 -6.55 -8.47 12.06
C ASP A 65 -7.25 -7.18 11.65
N ILE A 66 -7.81 -7.11 10.43
CA ILE A 66 -8.40 -5.88 9.91
C ILE A 66 -9.58 -5.37 10.73
N ASN A 67 -10.30 -6.27 11.42
CA ASN A 67 -11.39 -5.91 12.32
C ASN A 67 -11.03 -6.13 13.80
N SER A 68 -9.73 -6.21 14.13
CA SER A 68 -9.29 -6.40 15.51
C SER A 68 -9.69 -5.22 16.40
N ARG A 69 -10.14 -5.50 17.62
CA ARG A 69 -10.34 -4.47 18.66
C ARG A 69 -9.02 -3.82 19.09
N ASN A 70 -7.91 -4.53 18.95
CA ASN A 70 -6.58 -4.01 19.23
C ASN A 70 -6.17 -3.02 18.12
N PHE A 71 -6.04 -1.74 18.49
CA PHE A 71 -5.70 -0.66 17.56
C PHE A 71 -4.41 -0.91 16.79
N ASN A 72 -3.36 -1.43 17.44
CA ASN A 72 -2.07 -1.64 16.78
C ASN A 72 -2.13 -2.74 15.73
N ARG A 73 -2.84 -3.84 16.03
CA ARG A 73 -3.06 -4.95 15.07
C ARG A 73 -3.89 -4.48 13.88
N ARG A 74 -4.99 -3.77 14.15
CA ARG A 74 -5.86 -3.21 13.11
C ARG A 74 -5.11 -2.22 12.22
N SER A 75 -4.40 -1.25 12.81
CA SER A 75 -3.62 -0.26 12.06
C SER A 75 -2.52 -0.89 11.21
N PHE A 76 -1.91 -1.98 11.67
CA PHE A 76 -0.96 -2.75 10.87
C PHE A 76 -1.64 -3.47 9.69
N ALA A 77 -2.83 -4.05 9.91
CA ALA A 77 -3.63 -4.65 8.84
C ALA A 77 -4.09 -3.62 7.80
N GLU A 78 -4.52 -2.42 8.22
CA GLU A 78 -4.88 -1.31 7.33
C GLU A 78 -3.69 -0.88 6.47
N ARG A 79 -2.49 -0.72 7.05
CA ARG A 79 -1.26 -0.46 6.27
C ARG A 79 -0.95 -1.59 5.30
N THR A 80 -1.16 -2.83 5.71
CA THR A 80 -0.96 -3.99 4.85
C THR A 80 -1.95 -4.01 3.68
N ALA A 81 -3.20 -3.59 3.92
CA ALA A 81 -4.24 -3.46 2.91
C ALA A 81 -3.89 -2.42 1.84
N MET A 82 -3.32 -1.28 2.24
CA MET A 82 -2.85 -0.25 1.30
C MET A 82 -1.63 -0.71 0.49
N ASN A 83 -0.69 -1.40 1.15
CA ASN A 83 0.60 -1.73 0.54
C ASN A 83 0.56 -2.97 -0.37
N THR A 84 -0.24 -3.97 -0.01
CA THR A 84 -0.27 -5.27 -0.71
C THR A 84 -0.70 -5.16 -2.17
N PRO A 85 -1.76 -4.42 -2.54
CA PRO A 85 -2.15 -4.26 -3.94
C PRO A 85 -1.03 -3.65 -4.78
N ILE A 86 -0.33 -2.63 -4.27
CA ILE A 86 0.73 -1.92 -5.00
C ILE A 86 1.98 -2.80 -5.14
N GLN A 87 2.55 -3.26 -4.02
CA GLN A 87 3.79 -4.05 -4.03
C GLN A 87 3.56 -5.43 -4.65
N GLY A 88 2.40 -6.02 -4.39
CA GLY A 88 2.03 -7.30 -4.95
C GLY A 88 1.86 -7.23 -6.46
N THR A 89 1.18 -6.20 -6.99
CA THR A 89 1.07 -6.00 -8.43
C THR A 89 2.43 -5.78 -9.08
N ALA A 90 3.31 -4.98 -8.46
CA ALA A 90 4.68 -4.81 -8.97
C ALA A 90 5.43 -6.15 -9.05
N ALA A 91 5.33 -6.99 -8.00
CA ALA A 91 5.92 -8.32 -8.00
C ALA A 91 5.32 -9.24 -9.08
N ASP A 92 4.03 -9.13 -9.35
CA ASP A 92 3.35 -9.90 -10.39
C ASP A 92 3.84 -9.48 -11.79
N ILE A 93 3.97 -8.17 -12.05
CA ILE A 93 4.52 -7.63 -13.30
C ILE A 93 5.94 -8.16 -13.54
N ILE A 94 6.79 -8.10 -12.51
CA ILE A 94 8.18 -8.58 -12.62
C ILE A 94 8.19 -10.06 -12.97
N LYS A 95 7.39 -10.89 -12.29
CA LYS A 95 7.34 -12.34 -12.56
C LYS A 95 6.82 -12.66 -13.97
N LEU A 96 5.81 -11.93 -14.45
CA LEU A 96 5.32 -12.08 -15.82
C LEU A 96 6.40 -11.71 -16.84
N ALA A 97 7.13 -10.62 -16.59
CA ALA A 97 8.25 -10.21 -17.45
C ALA A 97 9.38 -11.25 -17.45
N MET A 98 9.72 -11.82 -16.30
CA MET A 98 10.72 -12.90 -16.20
C MET A 98 10.36 -14.10 -17.07
N ASN A 99 9.11 -14.58 -16.99
CA ASN A 99 8.64 -15.70 -17.83
C ASN A 99 8.71 -15.37 -19.33
N GLN A 100 8.37 -14.13 -19.73
CA GLN A 100 8.44 -13.71 -21.13
C GLN A 100 9.88 -13.61 -21.64
N VAL A 101 10.82 -13.18 -20.80
CA VAL A 101 12.24 -13.13 -21.16
C VAL A 101 12.78 -14.54 -21.33
N GLU A 102 12.48 -15.45 -20.40
CA GLU A 102 12.91 -16.84 -20.50
C GLU A 102 12.43 -17.49 -21.80
N GLN A 103 11.13 -17.36 -22.11
CA GLN A 103 10.55 -17.88 -23.35
C GLN A 103 11.22 -17.33 -24.61
N LYS A 104 11.73 -16.09 -24.58
CA LYS A 104 12.46 -15.51 -25.72
C LYS A 104 13.89 -16.02 -25.84
N LEU A 105 14.51 -16.44 -24.73
CA LEU A 105 15.87 -16.98 -24.71
C LEU A 105 15.89 -18.47 -25.07
N GLU A 106 14.83 -19.21 -24.78
CA GLU A 106 14.69 -20.65 -25.09
C GLU A 106 14.31 -20.94 -26.57
N ILE A 107 13.99 -19.93 -27.37
CA ILE A 107 13.74 -20.10 -28.81
C ILE A 107 15.11 -20.22 -29.53
N PRO A 108 15.42 -21.36 -30.18
CA PRO A 108 16.63 -21.53 -30.97
C PRO A 108 16.67 -20.64 -32.23
#